data_AF-M0NKW9-F1
#
_entry.id   AF-M0NKW9-F1
#
_cell.length_a   1.000
_cell.length_b   1.000
_cell.length_c   1.000
_cell.angle_alpha   90.00
_cell.angle_beta   90.00
_cell.angle_gamma   90.00
#
_symmetry.space_group_name_H-M   'P 1'
#
loop_
_entity.id
_entity.type
_entity.pdbx_description
1 polymer ?
#
loop_
_entity_poly.entity_id
_entity_poly.type
_entity_poly.pdbx_seq_one_letter_code
_entity_poly.pdbx_strand_id
1 'polypeptide(L)'
;MGKRSEQVGAETVGELLEDEYARSILAETSREPLSAQELVDRCDASPPTVYRRINRLQELDMVEEEQELDPDGHHYRQFSARLERVTVELRDGEYRVSVERTESDAVERFTKLYEGLR
;
A
#
# COMPACT_ATOMS: atom_id res chain seq x y z
N MET A 1 15.06 11.31 -8.10
CA MET A 1 15.71 10.01 -7.79
C MET A 1 14.99 8.90 -8.54
N GLY A 2 15.69 7.86 -8.97
CA GLY A 2 15.08 6.74 -9.71
C GLY A 2 14.20 5.91 -8.78
N LYS A 3 12.94 5.71 -9.19
CA LYS A 3 11.99 4.85 -8.48
C LYS A 3 12.55 3.44 -8.34
N ARG A 4 12.62 2.94 -7.10
CA ARG A 4 13.21 1.64 -6.78
C ARG A 4 12.25 0.55 -7.27
N SER A 5 12.51 0.03 -8.46
CA SER A 5 11.72 -1.04 -9.08
C SER A 5 12.21 -2.39 -8.56
N GLU A 6 11.38 -3.09 -7.82
CA GLU A 6 11.60 -4.50 -7.48
C GLU A 6 10.87 -5.39 -8.49
N GLN A 7 11.47 -6.53 -8.82
CA GLN A 7 10.85 -7.50 -9.72
C GLN A 7 9.81 -8.32 -8.94
N VAL A 8 8.55 -8.19 -9.32
CA VAL A 8 7.43 -9.02 -8.87
C VAL A 8 7.08 -9.98 -10.00
N GLY A 9 6.63 -11.20 -9.72
CA GLY A 9 6.18 -12.13 -10.77
C GLY A 9 4.92 -11.63 -11.48
N ALA A 10 4.79 -11.89 -12.79
CA ALA A 10 3.58 -11.55 -13.55
C ALA A 10 2.32 -12.27 -13.01
N GLU A 11 2.48 -13.52 -12.59
CA GLU A 11 1.43 -14.29 -11.91
C GLU A 11 1.01 -13.60 -10.60
N THR A 12 1.96 -13.20 -9.77
CA THR A 12 1.69 -12.51 -8.49
C THR A 12 0.93 -11.20 -8.69
N VAL A 13 1.31 -10.39 -9.68
CA VAL A 13 0.57 -9.17 -10.03
C VAL A 13 -0.82 -9.51 -10.58
N GLY A 14 -0.92 -10.54 -11.42
CA GLY A 14 -2.20 -11.00 -11.97
C GLY A 14 -3.18 -11.39 -10.87
N GLU A 15 -2.76 -12.25 -9.95
CA GLU A 15 -3.56 -12.67 -8.79
C GLU A 15 -3.96 -11.49 -7.90
N LEU A 16 -3.07 -10.51 -7.72
CA LEU A 16 -3.36 -9.32 -6.93
C LEU A 16 -4.46 -8.48 -7.59
N LEU A 17 -4.38 -8.28 -8.90
CA LEU A 17 -5.34 -7.48 -9.66
C LEU A 17 -6.65 -8.22 -9.93
N GLU A 18 -6.68 -9.55 -9.82
CA GLU A 18 -7.91 -10.35 -9.86
C GLU A 18 -8.74 -10.19 -8.58
N ASP A 19 -8.10 -10.08 -7.41
CA ASP A 19 -8.77 -9.89 -6.12
C ASP A 19 -9.43 -8.50 -6.03
N GLU A 20 -10.76 -8.47 -6.06
CA GLU A 20 -11.55 -7.22 -5.97
C GLU A 20 -11.29 -6.45 -4.67
N TYR A 21 -11.09 -7.13 -3.54
CA TYR A 21 -10.85 -6.48 -2.26
C TYR A 21 -9.44 -5.88 -2.22
N ALA A 22 -8.46 -6.55 -2.82
CA ALA A 22 -7.11 -5.97 -2.93
C ALA A 22 -7.14 -4.69 -3.78
N ARG A 23 -7.86 -4.68 -4.90
CA ARG A 23 -8.04 -3.49 -5.73
C ARG A 23 -8.79 -2.38 -5.00
N SER A 24 -9.87 -2.70 -4.28
CA SER A 24 -10.64 -1.72 -3.51
C SER A 24 -9.80 -1.11 -2.39
N ILE A 25 -9.05 -1.92 -1.63
CA ILE A 25 -8.15 -1.42 -0.58
C ILE A 25 -7.09 -0.49 -1.18
N LEU A 26 -6.45 -0.87 -2.29
CA LEU A 26 -5.48 -0.01 -2.96
C LEU A 26 -6.10 1.30 -3.45
N ALA A 27 -7.29 1.25 -4.04
CA ALA A 27 -7.97 2.43 -4.54
C ALA A 27 -8.37 3.39 -3.40
N GLU A 28 -8.93 2.87 -2.31
CA GLU A 28 -9.35 3.68 -1.16
C GLU A 28 -8.14 4.29 -0.43
N THR A 29 -7.11 3.49 -0.12
CA THR A 29 -5.92 3.96 0.60
C THR A 29 -4.97 4.82 -0.26
N SER A 30 -5.18 4.89 -1.58
CA SER A 30 -4.46 5.83 -2.45
C SER A 30 -4.99 7.26 -2.39
N ARG A 31 -6.19 7.47 -1.84
CA ARG A 31 -6.81 8.79 -1.71
C ARG A 31 -6.50 9.44 -0.37
N GLU A 32 -6.51 8.64 0.69
CA GLU A 32 -6.24 9.04 2.07
C GLU A 32 -5.84 7.81 2.90
N PRO A 33 -5.08 7.97 4.00
CA PRO A 33 -4.85 6.89 4.95
C PRO A 33 -6.15 6.42 5.61
N LEU A 34 -6.33 5.10 5.77
CA LEU A 34 -7.55 4.53 6.35
C LEU A 34 -7.25 3.46 7.39
N SER A 35 -8.06 3.40 8.44
CA SER A 35 -8.03 2.30 9.40
C SER A 35 -8.57 0.99 8.80
N ALA A 36 -8.23 -0.14 9.44
CA ALA A 36 -8.80 -1.44 9.06
C ALA A 36 -10.33 -1.46 9.15
N GLN A 37 -10.92 -0.73 10.10
CA GLN A 37 -12.36 -0.67 10.28
C GLN A 37 -13.03 0.12 9.14
N GLU A 38 -12.45 1.24 8.73
CA GLU A 38 -12.95 1.99 7.58
C GLU A 38 -12.85 1.17 6.29
N LEU A 39 -11.80 0.37 6.12
CA LEU A 39 -11.67 -0.52 4.97
C LEU A 39 -12.71 -1.65 4.98
N VAL A 40 -13.07 -2.18 6.15
CA VAL A 40 -14.20 -3.13 6.30
C VAL A 40 -15.49 -2.50 5.79
N ASP A 41 -15.76 -1.27 6.22
CA ASP A 41 -17.01 -0.57 5.89
C ASP A 41 -17.04 -0.15 4.41
N ARG A 42 -15.96 0.43 3.89
CA ARG A 42 -15.87 0.94 2.51
C ARG A 42 -15.76 -0.17 1.46
N CYS A 43 -15.11 -1.29 1.79
CA CYS A 43 -14.96 -2.41 0.86
C CYS A 43 -16.11 -3.43 0.96
N ASP A 44 -17.10 -3.21 1.84
CA ASP A 44 -18.18 -4.15 2.15
C ASP A 44 -17.66 -5.58 2.39
N ALA A 45 -16.61 -5.67 3.22
CA ALA A 45 -15.79 -6.85 3.38
C ALA A 45 -15.75 -7.29 4.84
N SER A 46 -15.75 -8.59 5.11
CA SER A 46 -15.58 -9.06 6.49
C SER A 46 -14.20 -8.68 7.05
N PRO A 47 -14.04 -8.42 8.36
CA PRO A 47 -12.73 -8.10 8.94
C PRO A 47 -11.63 -9.13 8.60
N PRO A 48 -11.87 -10.46 8.68
CA PRO A 48 -10.86 -11.44 8.25
C PRO A 48 -10.48 -11.34 6.77
N THR A 49 -11.41 -10.92 5.91
CA THR A 49 -11.17 -10.68 4.49
C THR A 49 -10.23 -9.50 4.31
N VAL A 50 -10.50 -8.38 4.98
CA VAL A 50 -9.67 -7.16 4.92
C VAL A 50 -8.26 -7.41 5.44
N TYR A 51 -8.10 -7.95 6.66
CA TYR A 51 -6.77 -8.20 7.23
C TYR A 51 -5.93 -9.13 6.35
N ARG A 52 -6.53 -10.16 5.76
CA ARG A 52 -5.81 -11.06 4.84
C ARG A 52 -5.27 -10.32 3.61
N ARG A 53 -6.02 -9.36 3.06
CA ARG A 53 -5.59 -8.61 1.87
C ARG A 53 -4.60 -7.52 2.22
N ILE A 54 -4.78 -6.84 3.36
CA ILE A 54 -3.78 -5.89 3.88
C ILE A 54 -2.44 -6.60 4.06
N ASN A 55 -2.41 -7.74 4.76
CA ASN A 55 -1.17 -8.48 4.97
C ASN A 55 -0.49 -8.85 3.64
N ARG A 56 -1.27 -9.37 2.67
CA ARG A 56 -0.75 -9.69 1.33
C ARG A 56 -0.22 -8.46 0.59
N LEU A 57 -0.91 -7.33 0.68
CA LEU A 57 -0.47 -6.07 0.07
C LEU A 57 0.80 -5.53 0.73
N GLN A 58 0.95 -5.68 2.05
CA GLN A 58 2.16 -5.31 2.79
C GLN A 58 3.34 -6.21 2.46
N GLU A 59 3.13 -7.53 2.32
CA GLU A 59 4.16 -8.48 1.87
C GLU A 59 4.73 -8.11 0.49
N LEU A 60 3.90 -7.51 -0.36
CA LEU A 60 4.27 -7.02 -1.69
C LEU A 60 4.75 -5.55 -1.68
N ASP A 61 4.83 -4.91 -0.51
CA ASP A 61 5.20 -3.49 -0.36
C ASP A 61 4.24 -2.54 -1.12
N MET A 62 2.97 -2.92 -1.29
CA MET A 62 1.96 -2.15 -2.02
C MET A 62 1.12 -1.24 -1.13
N VAL A 63 1.09 -1.53 0.17
CA VAL A 63 0.45 -0.75 1.22
C VAL A 63 1.43 -0.66 2.39
N GLU A 64 1.51 0.49 3.05
CA GLU A 64 2.21 0.64 4.33
C GLU A 64 1.25 0.84 5.49
N GLU A 65 1.73 0.51 6.70
CA GLU A 65 1.04 0.78 7.96
C GLU A 65 1.72 1.95 8.66
N GLU A 66 0.92 2.93 9.06
CA GLU A 66 1.30 4.05 9.89
C GLU A 66 0.63 3.94 11.26
N GLN A 67 1.41 4.14 12.33
CA GLN A 67 0.87 4.21 13.68
C GLN A 67 0.61 5.68 14.03
N GLU A 68 -0.66 6.02 14.23
CA GLU A 68 -1.02 7.34 14.76
C GLU A 68 -1.00 7.30 16.30
N LEU A 69 -0.32 8.27 16.90
CA LEU A 69 -0.26 8.44 18.35
C LEU A 69 -1.40 9.37 18.77
N ASP A 70 -2.49 8.78 19.24
CA ASP A 70 -3.54 9.54 19.93
C ASP A 70 -3.04 9.96 21.33
N PRO A 71 -3.02 11.27 21.67
CA PRO A 71 -2.71 11.72 23.03
C PRO A 71 -3.62 11.14 24.13
N ASP A 72 -4.80 10.61 23.78
CA ASP A 72 -5.74 9.97 24.70
C ASP A 72 -5.57 8.43 24.81
N GLY A 73 -4.59 7.85 24.10
CA GLY A 73 -4.14 6.47 24.28
C GLY A 73 -4.80 5.41 23.41
N HIS A 74 -5.68 5.80 22.48
CA HIS A 74 -6.21 4.89 21.47
C HIS A 74 -5.28 4.85 20.25
N HIS A 75 -4.25 4.00 20.30
CA HIS A 75 -3.45 3.71 19.11
C HIS A 75 -4.29 2.96 18.08
N TYR A 76 -4.53 3.57 16.93
CA TYR A 76 -5.09 2.88 15.78
C TYR A 76 -4.14 2.95 14.59
N ARG A 77 -4.15 1.87 13.81
CA ARG A 77 -3.30 1.69 12.63
C ARG A 77 -4.04 2.24 11.43
N GLN A 78 -3.37 3.06 10.64
CA GLN A 78 -3.84 3.52 9.34
C GLN A 78 -3.00 2.89 8.23
N PHE A 79 -3.59 2.76 7.06
CA PHE A 79 -2.99 2.11 5.90
C PHE A 79 -3.02 3.07 4.71
N SER A 80 -1.88 3.21 4.05
CA SER A 80 -1.66 4.10 2.92
C SER A 80 -1.18 3.29 1.71
N ALA A 81 -1.75 3.53 0.52
CA ALA A 81 -1.28 2.86 -0.68
C ALA A 81 0.10 3.39 -1.08
N ARG A 82 1.01 2.47 -1.38
CA ARG A 82 2.32 2.78 -1.95
C ARG A 82 2.39 2.49 -3.43
N LEU A 83 1.53 1.62 -3.96
CA LEU A 83 1.52 1.30 -5.38
C LEU A 83 1.13 2.53 -6.22
N GLU A 84 2.02 2.95 -7.12
CA GLU A 84 1.74 4.04 -8.07
C GLU A 84 1.52 3.50 -9.49
N ARG A 85 2.37 2.56 -9.93
CA ARG A 85 2.31 2.02 -11.29
C ARG A 85 2.84 0.60 -11.34
N VAL A 86 2.16 -0.26 -12.09
CA VAL A 86 2.68 -1.56 -12.52
C VAL A 86 2.86 -1.54 -14.03
N THR A 87 4.05 -1.92 -14.48
CA THR A 87 4.38 -2.08 -15.90
C THR A 87 4.65 -3.55 -16.18
N VAL A 88 3.91 -4.14 -17.12
CA VAL A 88 4.11 -5.51 -17.60
C VAL A 88 4.57 -5.44 -19.06
N GLU A 89 5.76 -5.95 -19.34
CA GLU A 89 6.31 -6.07 -20.69
C GLU A 89 6.42 -7.55 -21.07
N LEU A 90 5.96 -7.92 -22.27
CA LEU A 90 6.24 -9.21 -22.88
C LEU A 90 7.19 -9.00 -24.05
N ARG A 91 8.43 -9.49 -23.93
CA ARG A 91 9.44 -9.41 -24.99
C ARG A 91 10.16 -10.74 -25.09
N ASP A 92 10.29 -11.26 -26.31
CA ASP A 92 10.96 -12.53 -26.60
C ASP A 92 10.44 -13.73 -25.79
N GLY A 93 9.14 -13.72 -25.47
CA GLY A 93 8.49 -14.78 -24.68
C GLY A 93 8.66 -14.66 -23.16
N GLU A 94 9.35 -13.61 -22.69
CA GLU A 94 9.58 -13.37 -21.26
C GLU A 94 8.73 -12.19 -20.75
N TYR A 95 8.07 -12.40 -19.61
CA TYR A 95 7.40 -11.33 -18.89
C TYR A 95 8.39 -10.61 -17.97
N ARG A 96 8.47 -9.29 -18.11
CA ARG A 96 9.18 -8.42 -17.19
C ARG A 96 8.17 -7.50 -16.52
N VAL A 97 8.11 -7.55 -15.20
CA VAL A 97 7.21 -6.73 -14.40
C VAL A 97 8.01 -5.78 -13.55
N SER A 98 7.60 -4.51 -13.56
CA SER A 98 8.20 -3.46 -12.74
C SER A 98 7.11 -2.78 -11.94
N VAL A 99 7.34 -2.59 -10.65
CA VAL A 99 6.44 -1.86 -9.77
C VAL A 99 7.11 -0.56 -9.33
N GLU A 100 6.42 0.55 -9.57
CA GLU A 100 6.75 1.86 -9.05
C GLU A 100 5.88 2.15 -7.83
N ARG A 101 6.54 2.67 -6.79
CA ARG A 101 5.91 3.00 -5.52
C ARG A 101 6.15 4.45 -5.15
N THR A 102 5.21 5.05 -4.44
CA THR A 102 5.39 6.36 -3.81
C THR A 102 6.62 6.32 -2.90
N GLU A 103 7.42 7.38 -2.92
CA GLU A 103 8.51 7.52 -1.95
C GLU A 103 7.89 7.56 -0.55
N SER A 104 8.39 6.71 0.36
CA SER A 104 7.81 6.59 1.70
C SER A 104 7.77 7.95 2.40
N ASP A 105 6.65 8.20 3.09
CA ASP A 105 6.43 9.34 3.98
C ASP A 105 7.51 9.45 5.07
N ALA A 106 8.40 8.47 5.24
CA ALA A 106 9.53 8.53 6.17
C ALA A 106 10.47 9.73 5.90
N VAL A 107 10.69 10.11 4.64
CA VAL A 107 11.52 11.29 4.30
C VAL A 107 10.76 12.58 4.60
N GLU A 108 9.46 12.60 4.34
CA GLU A 108 8.61 13.75 4.63
C GLU A 108 8.40 13.92 6.15
N ARG A 109 8.21 12.84 6.90
CA ARG A 109 8.17 12.78 8.36
C ARG A 109 9.50 13.19 8.99
N PHE A 110 10.63 12.76 8.44
CA PHE A 110 11.94 13.24 8.89
C PHE A 110 12.08 14.75 8.67
N THR A 111 11.60 15.26 7.54
CA THR A 111 11.61 16.70 7.21
C THR A 111 10.70 17.48 8.16
N LYS A 112 9.44 17.05 8.35
CA LYS A 112 8.49 17.64 9.31
C LYS A 112 9.01 17.61 10.75
N LEU A 113 9.67 16.52 11.17
CA LEU A 113 10.28 16.40 12.51
C LEU A 113 11.44 17.38 12.71
N TYR A 114 12.29 17.58 11.71
CA TYR A 114 13.45 18.48 11.79
C TYR A 114 13.04 19.97 11.68
N GLU A 115 12.04 20.29 10.87
CA GLU A 115 11.52 21.65 10.73
C GLU A 115 10.78 22.13 11.99
N GLY A 116 10.17 21.23 12.77
CA GLY A 116 9.57 21.56 14.07
C GLY A 116 10.56 21.82 15.21
N LEU A 117 11.86 21.58 14.99
CA LEU A 117 12.95 21.80 15.96
C LEU A 117 13.71 23.12 15.75
N ARG A 118 13.28 23.98 14.81
CA ARG A 118 13.95 25.26 14.48
C ARG A 118 13.18 26.48 14.94
#